data_AF-A0A0M4LGG1-F1
#
_entry.id   AF-A0A0M4LGG1-F1
#
_cell.length_a   1.000
_cell.length_b   1.000
_cell.length_c   1.000
_cell.angle_alpha   90.00
_cell.angle_beta   90.00
_cell.angle_gamma   90.00
#
_symmetry.space_group_name_H-M   'P 1'
#
loop_
_entity.id
_entity.type
_entity.pdbx_description
1 polymer ?
#
loop_
_entity_poly.entity_id
_entity_poly.type
_entity_poly.pdbx_seq_one_letter_code
_entity_poly.pdbx_strand_id
1 'polypeptide(L)' 'MNEALTESIDRFEYEYGIMKKVEDWRAGRLETVTLDELEESLVLED' A
#
# COMPACT_ATOMS: atom_id res chain seq x y z
N MET A 1 19.38 -22.70 0.83
CA MET A 1 19.09 -22.16 2.19
C MET A 1 18.80 -20.66 2.20
N ASN A 2 19.17 -19.89 1.16
CA ASN A 2 18.98 -18.44 1.14
C ASN A 2 17.61 -18.00 0.58
N GLU A 3 17.08 -18.70 -0.42
CA GLU A 3 15.86 -18.29 -1.15
C GLU A 3 14.60 -18.29 -0.28
N ALA A 4 14.33 -19.37 0.45
CA ALA A 4 13.17 -19.44 1.36
C ALA A 4 13.21 -18.37 2.47
N LEU A 5 14.41 -17.96 2.88
CA LEU A 5 14.58 -16.87 3.84
C LEU A 5 14.33 -15.51 3.18
N THR A 6 14.86 -15.27 1.98
CA THR A 6 14.60 -14.06 1.18
C THR A 6 13.10 -13.89 0.90
N GLU A 7 12.43 -14.93 0.42
CA GLU A 7 10.98 -14.90 0.17
C GLU A 7 10.16 -14.60 1.43
N SER A 8 10.66 -15.05 2.60
CA SER A 8 10.02 -14.75 3.88
C SER A 8 10.23 -13.29 4.28
N ILE A 9 11.42 -12.73 4.01
CA ILE A 9 11.72 -11.31 4.26
C ILE A 9 10.85 -10.42 3.37
N ASP A 10 10.80 -10.67 2.06
CA ASP A 10 10.00 -9.89 1.12
C ASP A 10 8.51 -9.87 1.53
N ARG A 11 8.00 -11.01 2.00
CA ARG A 11 6.64 -11.12 2.52
C ARG A 11 6.43 -10.29 3.78
N PHE A 12 7.34 -10.37 4.74
CA PHE A 12 7.24 -9.58 5.96
C PHE A 12 7.32 -8.08 5.71
N GLU A 13 8.15 -7.65 4.75
CA GLU A 13 8.23 -6.25 4.34
C GLU A 13 6.92 -5.78 3.70
N TYR A 14 6.30 -6.60 2.86
CA TYR A 14 4.98 -6.32 2.27
C TYR A 14 3.88 -6.20 3.35
N GLU A 15 3.80 -7.19 4.25
CA GLU A 15 2.82 -7.21 5.33
C GLU A 15 2.98 -6.01 6.27
N TYR A 16 4.22 -5.71 6.66
CA TYR A 16 4.54 -4.54 7.48
C TYR A 16 4.20 -3.24 6.75
N GLY A 17 4.50 -3.15 5.46
CA GLY A 17 4.17 -1.98 4.64
C GLY A 17 2.67 -1.69 4.61
N ILE A 18 1.82 -2.72 4.48
CA ILE A 18 0.36 -2.56 4.56
C ILE A 18 -0.04 -2.06 5.94
N MET A 19 0.44 -2.71 7.00
CA MET A 19 0.03 -2.38 8.36
C MET A 19 0.44 -0.94 8.73
N LYS A 20 1.64 -0.51 8.29
CA LYS A 20 2.09 0.87 8.46
C LYS A 20 1.18 1.87 7.74
N LYS A 21 0.77 1.60 6.50
CA LYS A 21 -0.18 2.49 5.77
C LYS A 21 -1.50 2.64 6.51
N VAL A 22 -2.02 1.55 7.08
CA VAL A 22 -3.25 1.58 7.91
C VAL A 22 -3.06 2.46 9.15
N GLU A 23 -1.94 2.33 9.85
CA GLU A 23 -1.64 3.13 11.04
C GLU A 23 -1.36 4.61 10.71
N ASP A 24 -0.69 4.89 9.60
CA ASP A 24 -0.49 6.25 9.11
C ASP A 24 -1.83 6.91 8.74
N TRP A 25 -2.75 6.18 8.12
CA TRP A 25 -4.11 6.66 7.87
C TRP A 25 -4.89 6.93 9.16
N ARG A 26 -4.87 5.99 10.12
CA ARG A 26 -5.51 6.16 11.44
C ARG A 26 -4.95 7.35 12.21
N ALA A 27 -3.66 7.63 12.06
CA ALA A 27 -2.99 8.77 12.68
C ALA A 27 -3.15 10.09 11.91
N GLY A 28 -3.89 10.10 10.79
CA GLY A 28 -4.10 11.29 9.95
C GLY A 28 -2.84 11.74 9.19
N ARG A 29 -1.85 10.85 9.04
CA ARG A 29 -0.62 11.09 8.24
C ARG A 29 -0.74 10.64 6.79
N LEU A 30 -1.80 9.89 6.46
CA LEU A 30 -2.08 9.41 5.12
C LEU A 30 -3.54 9.74 4.77
N GLU A 31 -3.73 10.41 3.65
CA GLU A 31 -5.04 10.72 3.09
C GLU A 31 -5.48 9.62 2.11
N THR A 32 -6.79 9.47 1.92
CA THR A 32 -7.40 8.49 1.00
C THR A 32 -8.27 9.20 0.00
N VAL A 33 -8.28 8.69 -1.23
CA VAL A 33 -9.21 9.12 -2.29
C VAL A 33 -10.17 7.98 -2.61
N THR A 34 -11.33 8.34 -3.15
CA THR A 34 -12.27 7.40 -3.76
C THR A 34 -11.74 6.87 -5.10
N LEU A 35 -12.39 5.83 -5.62
CA LEU A 35 -12.06 5.32 -6.94
C LEU A 35 -12.41 6.32 -8.05
N ASP A 36 -13.57 6.98 -7.95
CA ASP A 36 -14.00 7.99 -8.92
C ASP A 36 -13.00 9.16 -9.01
N GLU A 37 -12.56 9.70 -7.86
CA GLU A 37 -11.53 10.75 -7.80
C GLU A 37 -10.18 10.28 -8.39
N LEU A 38 -9.84 9.00 -8.22
CA LEU A 38 -8.64 8.42 -8.79
C LEU A 38 -8.76 8.27 -10.32
N GLU A 39 -9.90 7.79 -10.82
CA GLU A 39 -10.19 7.63 -12.25
C GLU A 39 -10.14 8.97 -12.99
N GLU A 40 -10.76 10.01 -12.42
CA GLU A 40 -10.69 11.39 -12.92
C GLU A 40 -9.22 11.89 -12.97
N SER A 41 -8.45 11.65 -11.91
CA SER A 41 -7.05 12.10 -11.83
C SER A 41 -6.11 11.42 -12.83
N LEU A 42 -6.41 10.18 -13.22
CA LEU A 42 -5.59 9.39 -14.13
C LEU A 42 -5.94 9.62 -15.61
N VAL A 43 -6.92 10.50 -15.91
CA VAL A 43 -7.45 10.72 -17.27
C VAL A 43 -7.84 9.38 -17.91
N LEU A 44 -8.40 8.48 -17.10
CA LEU A 44 -8.95 7.21 -17.58
C LEU A 44 -10.41 7.35 -18.02
N GLU A 45 -10.99 8.54 -17.86
CA GLU A 45 -12.26 8.95 -18.45
C GLU A 45 -12.04 9.30 -19.93
N ASP A 46 -12.49 8.43 -20.83
CA ASP A 46 -12.80 8.74 -22.22
C ASP A 46 -14.31 8.57 -22.42
#